data_AF-A0A528DBF1-F1
#
_entry.id   AF-A0A528DBF1-F1
#
_cell.length_a   1.000
_cell.length_b   1.000
_cell.length_c   1.000
_cell.angle_alpha   90.00
_cell.angle_beta   90.00
_cell.angle_gamma   90.00
#
_symmetry.space_group_name_H-M   'P 1'
#
loop_
_entity.id
_entity.type
_entity.pdbx_description
1 polymer ?
#
loop_
_entity_poly.entity_id
_entity_poly.type
_entity_poly.pdbx_seq_one_letter_code
_entity_poly.pdbx_strand_id
1 'polypeptide(L)'
;GVDAATVRKWVALYQAHGDAGLSGKYDHYDAAFRLSVLERMWREGLSYRQTAALFNIRNAGCLAGWEKRYHAGGIEALGPRPRGRPMSKLPAPAVPVAASDEAKSREELLAELKQLRMENAYLKKLKALTQEHAPKKRKPSRR
;
A
#
# COMPACT_ATOMS: atom_id res chain seq x y z
N GLY A 1 -26.30 -29.15 -9.96
CA GLY A 1 -27.40 -28.32 -10.47
C GLY A 1 -27.30 -26.92 -9.89
N VAL A 2 -27.91 -25.92 -10.53
CA VAL A 2 -27.98 -24.55 -9.99
C VAL A 2 -29.00 -24.50 -8.85
N ASP A 3 -28.66 -23.83 -7.76
CA ASP A 3 -29.54 -23.70 -6.60
C ASP A 3 -30.73 -22.74 -6.86
N ALA A 4 -31.90 -23.07 -6.31
CA ALA A 4 -33.13 -22.29 -6.48
C ALA A 4 -33.00 -20.85 -5.94
N ALA A 5 -32.19 -20.63 -4.89
CA ALA A 5 -31.96 -19.27 -4.39
C ALA A 5 -31.16 -18.42 -5.39
N THR A 6 -30.30 -19.04 -6.19
CA THR A 6 -29.53 -18.35 -7.24
C THR A 6 -30.46 -17.88 -8.35
N VAL A 7 -31.43 -18.70 -8.77
CA VAL A 7 -32.43 -18.34 -9.77
C VAL A 7 -33.32 -17.19 -9.27
N ARG A 8 -33.83 -17.27 -8.03
CA ARG A 8 -34.65 -16.19 -7.44
C ARG A 8 -33.92 -14.85 -7.40
N LYS A 9 -32.61 -14.88 -7.11
CA LYS A 9 -31.76 -13.68 -7.13
C LYS A 9 -31.66 -13.07 -8.53
N TRP A 10 -31.47 -13.87 -9.57
CA TRP A 10 -31.42 -13.37 -10.95
C TRP A 10 -32.75 -12.78 -11.38
N VAL A 11 -33.87 -13.43 -11.05
CA VAL A 11 -35.21 -12.89 -11.33
C VAL A 11 -35.41 -11.53 -10.66
N ALA A 12 -35.06 -11.39 -9.37
CA ALA A 12 -35.19 -10.12 -8.67
C ALA A 12 -34.30 -9.01 -9.28
N LEU A 13 -33.08 -9.33 -9.68
CA LEU A 13 -32.19 -8.38 -10.36
C LEU A 13 -32.74 -7.95 -11.72
N TYR A 14 -33.28 -8.89 -12.48
CA TYR A 14 -33.89 -8.61 -13.77
C TYR A 14 -35.15 -7.76 -13.64
N GLN A 15 -36.02 -8.04 -12.67
CA GLN A 15 -37.21 -7.23 -12.42
C GLN A 15 -36.87 -5.79 -12.02
N ALA A 16 -35.76 -5.57 -11.30
CA ALA A 16 -35.36 -4.24 -10.86
C ALA A 16 -34.55 -3.45 -11.90
N HIS A 17 -33.70 -4.11 -12.69
CA HIS A 17 -32.71 -3.44 -13.57
C HIS A 17 -32.70 -3.94 -15.02
N GLY A 18 -33.58 -4.87 -15.39
CA GLY A 18 -33.58 -5.51 -16.70
C GLY A 18 -32.28 -6.24 -17.01
N ASP A 19 -31.85 -6.19 -18.27
CA ASP A 19 -30.63 -6.85 -18.75
C ASP A 19 -29.37 -6.35 -18.04
N ALA A 20 -29.36 -5.08 -17.61
CA ALA A 20 -28.24 -4.48 -16.87
C ALA A 20 -28.03 -5.10 -15.47
N GLY A 21 -29.05 -5.75 -14.90
CA GLY A 21 -28.92 -6.49 -13.64
C GLY A 21 -28.25 -7.87 -13.80
N LEU A 22 -28.24 -8.39 -15.03
CA LEU A 22 -27.66 -9.69 -15.36
C LEU A 22 -26.29 -9.59 -16.03
N SER A 23 -25.94 -8.43 -16.56
CA SER A 23 -24.64 -8.20 -17.18
C SER A 23 -23.48 -8.37 -16.18
N GLY A 24 -22.35 -8.86 -16.68
CA GLY A 24 -21.12 -8.95 -15.89
C GLY A 24 -20.52 -7.56 -15.70
N LYS A 25 -20.40 -7.11 -14.45
CA LYS A 25 -19.78 -5.83 -14.10
C LYS A 25 -18.85 -5.95 -12.89
N TYR A 26 -17.80 -5.12 -12.90
CA TYR A 26 -16.85 -4.97 -11.80
C TYR A 26 -17.03 -3.59 -11.16
N ASP A 27 -17.95 -3.51 -10.21
CA ASP A 27 -18.28 -2.25 -9.54
C ASP A 27 -17.26 -1.92 -8.45
N HIS A 28 -16.79 -0.68 -8.45
CA HIS A 28 -16.04 -0.10 -7.35
C HIS A 28 -16.94 0.88 -6.61
N TYR A 29 -17.18 0.60 -5.34
CA TYR A 29 -18.00 1.46 -4.49
C TYR A 29 -17.10 2.32 -3.61
N ASP A 30 -17.27 3.63 -3.64
CA ASP A 30 -16.61 4.54 -2.71
C ASP A 30 -17.26 4.49 -1.31
N ALA A 31 -16.67 5.18 -0.33
CA ALA A 31 -17.18 5.17 1.04
C ALA A 31 -18.55 5.84 1.16
N ALA A 32 -18.78 6.92 0.41
CA ALA A 32 -20.03 7.69 0.43
C ALA A 32 -21.21 6.86 -0.10
N PHE A 33 -21.04 6.16 -1.22
CA PHE A 33 -22.03 5.24 -1.75
C PHE A 33 -22.32 4.10 -0.77
N ARG A 34 -21.28 3.49 -0.19
CA ARG A 34 -21.49 2.41 0.80
C ARG A 34 -22.31 2.90 1.99
N LEU A 35 -22.06 4.13 2.45
CA LEU A 35 -22.80 4.72 3.56
C LEU A 35 -24.26 4.98 3.17
N SER A 36 -24.53 5.60 2.02
CA SER A 36 -25.91 5.88 1.59
C SER A 36 -26.75 4.62 1.42
N VAL A 37 -26.13 3.53 0.95
CA VAL A 37 -26.77 2.20 0.86
C VAL A 37 -27.14 1.66 2.24
N LEU A 38 -26.22 1.74 3.22
CA LEU A 38 -26.45 1.28 4.59
C LEU A 38 -27.51 2.13 5.31
N GLU A 39 -27.46 3.45 5.18
CA GLU A 39 -28.45 4.36 5.77
C GLU A 39 -29.85 4.09 5.24
N ARG A 40 -29.99 3.88 3.92
CA ARG A 40 -31.28 3.52 3.33
C ARG A 40 -31.76 2.16 3.84
N MET A 41 -30.86 1.18 3.91
CA MET A 41 -31.18 -0.15 4.42
C MET A 41 -31.74 -0.10 5.84
N TRP A 42 -31.11 0.66 6.75
CA TRP A 42 -31.60 0.80 8.13
C TRP A 42 -32.89 1.61 8.22
N ARG A 43 -33.00 2.69 7.46
CA ARG A 43 -34.20 3.55 7.44
C ARG A 43 -35.44 2.81 6.98
N GLU A 44 -35.30 1.96 5.96
CA GLU A 44 -36.41 1.23 5.35
C GLU A 44 -36.55 -0.21 5.89
N GLY A 45 -35.67 -0.64 6.81
CA GLY A 45 -35.70 -2.00 7.39
C GLY A 45 -35.48 -3.11 6.35
N LEU A 46 -34.69 -2.83 5.31
CA LEU A 46 -34.50 -3.73 4.17
C LEU A 46 -33.55 -4.87 4.52
N SER A 47 -33.85 -6.08 4.04
CA SER A 47 -32.88 -7.18 4.07
C SER A 47 -31.72 -6.94 3.12
N TYR A 48 -30.56 -7.53 3.39
CA TYR A 48 -29.40 -7.43 2.48
C TYR A 48 -29.71 -7.83 1.04
N ARG A 49 -30.61 -8.80 0.82
CA ARG A 49 -30.99 -9.22 -0.54
C ARG A 49 -31.84 -8.17 -1.25
N GLN A 50 -32.77 -7.54 -0.54
CA GLN A 50 -33.58 -6.45 -1.09
C GLN A 50 -32.72 -5.23 -1.39
N THR A 51 -31.88 -4.81 -0.44
CA THR A 51 -30.93 -3.70 -0.63
C THR A 51 -30.00 -3.96 -1.80
N ALA A 52 -29.44 -5.18 -1.90
CA ALA A 52 -28.59 -5.54 -3.01
C ALA A 52 -29.32 -5.51 -4.36
N ALA A 53 -30.58 -5.96 -4.41
CA ALA A 53 -31.40 -5.85 -5.61
C ALA A 53 -31.68 -4.38 -5.97
N LEU A 54 -32.06 -3.52 -5.01
CA LEU A 54 -32.37 -2.11 -5.24
C LEU A 54 -31.17 -1.32 -5.78
N PHE A 55 -29.99 -1.52 -5.21
CA PHE A 55 -28.77 -0.80 -5.60
C PHE A 55 -27.93 -1.54 -6.67
N ASN A 56 -28.49 -2.59 -7.28
CA ASN A 56 -27.82 -3.42 -8.28
C ASN A 56 -26.45 -3.96 -7.82
N ILE A 57 -26.36 -4.42 -6.57
CA ILE A 57 -25.17 -5.02 -5.98
C ILE A 57 -25.21 -6.53 -6.18
N ARG A 58 -24.18 -7.07 -6.84
CA ARG A 58 -24.17 -8.49 -7.21
C ARG A 58 -24.13 -9.43 -6.00
N ASN A 59 -23.46 -9.05 -4.91
CA ASN A 59 -23.32 -9.90 -3.73
C ASN A 59 -23.88 -9.22 -2.48
N ALA A 60 -25.02 -9.72 -2.00
CA ALA A 60 -25.62 -9.28 -0.74
C ALA A 60 -24.70 -9.47 0.47
N GLY A 61 -23.78 -10.45 0.43
CA GLY A 61 -22.78 -10.65 1.47
C GLY A 61 -21.80 -9.49 1.62
N CYS A 62 -21.60 -8.66 0.58
CA CYS A 62 -20.79 -7.45 0.70
C CYS A 62 -21.39 -6.46 1.70
N LEU A 63 -22.73 -6.37 1.79
CA LEU A 63 -23.41 -5.45 2.71
C LEU A 63 -23.14 -5.79 4.17
N ALA A 64 -23.17 -7.07 4.54
CA ALA A 64 -22.81 -7.51 5.88
C ALA A 64 -21.35 -7.14 6.23
N GLY A 65 -20.44 -7.22 5.24
CA GLY A 65 -19.06 -6.76 5.41
C GLY A 65 -18.91 -5.23 5.49
N TRP A 66 -19.82 -4.46 4.88
CA TRP A 66 -19.82 -3.01 4.97
C TRP A 66 -20.35 -2.56 6.33
N GLU A 67 -21.48 -3.12 6.77
CA GLU A 67 -22.09 -2.85 8.06
C GLU A 67 -21.14 -3.14 9.22
N LYS A 68 -20.48 -4.31 9.23
CA LYS A 68 -19.46 -4.64 10.25
C LYS A 68 -18.33 -3.61 10.31
N ARG A 69 -17.88 -3.12 9.15
CA ARG A 69 -16.81 -2.10 9.10
C ARG A 69 -17.30 -0.76 9.59
N TYR A 70 -18.51 -0.37 9.21
CA TYR A 70 -19.12 0.86 9.71
C TYR A 70 -19.26 0.85 11.23
N HIS A 71 -19.72 -0.25 11.83
CA HIS A 71 -19.78 -0.35 13.29
C HIS A 71 -18.40 -0.34 13.96
N ALA A 72 -17.35 -0.81 13.27
CA ALA A 72 -15.99 -0.83 13.82
C ALA A 72 -15.27 0.52 13.75
N GLY A 73 -15.53 1.34 12.73
CA GLY A 73 -14.76 2.58 12.50
C GLY A 73 -15.45 3.62 11.63
N GLY A 74 -16.79 3.61 11.59
CA GLY A 74 -17.60 4.60 10.89
C GLY A 74 -17.33 4.68 9.38
N ILE A 75 -17.44 5.88 8.83
CA ILE A 75 -17.26 6.13 7.40
C ILE A 75 -15.80 5.89 6.94
N GLU A 76 -14.81 6.16 7.80
CA GLU A 76 -13.40 5.95 7.47
C GLU A 76 -13.09 4.48 7.19
N ALA A 77 -13.70 3.57 7.96
CA ALA A 77 -13.56 2.13 7.77
C ALA A 77 -14.27 1.58 6.51
N LEU A 78 -15.18 2.36 5.92
CA LEU A 78 -15.80 2.03 4.63
C LEU A 78 -14.89 2.37 3.44
N GLY A 79 -13.81 3.13 3.65
CA GLY A 79 -12.82 3.48 2.64
C GLY A 79 -12.08 2.28 2.02
N PRO A 80 -11.26 2.54 0.99
CA PRO A 80 -10.35 1.54 0.44
C PRO A 80 -9.32 1.14 1.52
N ARG A 81 -9.18 -0.17 1.74
CA ARG A 81 -8.17 -0.69 2.66
C ARG A 81 -6.79 -0.58 2.01
N PRO A 82 -5.73 -0.18 2.74
CA PRO A 82 -4.37 -0.27 2.24
C PRO A 82 -4.11 -1.68 1.72
N ARG A 83 -3.68 -1.78 0.45
CA ARG A 83 -3.39 -3.05 -0.22
C ARG A 83 -2.10 -3.61 0.37
N GLY A 84 -2.15 -4.89 0.77
CA GLY A 84 -0.98 -5.61 1.28
C GLY A 84 -1.06 -5.95 2.77
N ARG A 85 -0.18 -6.87 3.20
CA ARG A 85 0.05 -7.16 4.61
C ARG A 85 0.84 -5.96 5.19
N PRO A 86 0.46 -5.41 6.37
CA PRO A 86 1.33 -4.45 7.04
C PRO A 86 2.70 -5.13 7.21
N MET A 87 3.75 -4.54 6.64
CA MET A 87 5.09 -5.07 6.86
C MET A 87 5.36 -5.01 8.35
N SER A 88 5.55 -6.18 8.96
CA SER A 88 6.16 -6.27 10.28
C SER A 88 7.50 -5.56 10.14
N LYS A 89 7.66 -4.39 10.75
CA LYS A 89 8.97 -3.79 10.91
C LYS A 89 9.79 -4.85 11.66
N LEU A 90 10.76 -5.49 11.00
CA LEU A 90 11.76 -6.24 11.74
C LEU A 90 12.41 -5.25 12.72
N PRO A 91 12.75 -5.67 13.95
CA PRO A 91 13.60 -4.87 14.80
C PRO A 91 14.83 -4.47 13.96
N ALA A 92 15.13 -3.18 13.90
CA ALA A 92 16.35 -2.76 13.24
C ALA A 92 17.50 -3.54 13.89
N PRO A 93 18.43 -4.13 13.11
CA PRO A 93 19.62 -4.73 13.70
C PRO A 93 20.26 -3.65 14.57
N ALA A 94 20.55 -4.00 15.83
CA ALA A 94 21.25 -3.09 16.72
C ALA A 94 22.51 -2.63 15.99
N VAL A 95 22.56 -1.35 15.63
CA VAL A 95 23.80 -0.71 15.20
C VAL A 95 24.77 -0.96 16.35
N PRO A 96 25.90 -1.65 16.13
CA PRO A 96 26.92 -1.73 17.16
C PRO A 96 27.31 -0.29 17.43
N VAL A 97 27.01 0.17 18.64
CA VAL A 97 27.50 1.45 19.14
C VAL A 97 29.01 1.36 18.99
N ALA A 98 29.60 2.16 18.11
CA ALA A 98 31.04 2.25 18.00
C ALA A 98 31.57 2.50 19.42
N ALA A 99 32.33 1.55 19.96
CA ALA A 99 32.97 1.72 21.25
C ALA A 99 33.71 3.05 21.20
N SER A 100 33.44 3.93 22.16
CA SER A 100 34.01 5.28 22.15
C SER A 100 35.53 5.19 22.18
N ASP A 101 36.22 6.11 21.51
CA ASP A 101 37.67 6.05 21.32
C ASP A 101 38.43 6.05 22.66
N GLU A 102 37.78 6.47 23.75
CA GLU A 102 38.30 6.47 25.11
C GLU A 102 38.50 5.07 25.71
N ALA A 103 37.83 4.05 25.18
CA ALA A 103 37.95 2.66 25.64
C ALA A 103 39.02 1.85 24.87
N LYS A 104 39.56 2.39 23.78
CA LYS A 104 40.54 1.71 22.92
C LYS A 104 41.94 1.78 23.51
N SER A 105 42.72 0.72 23.37
CA SER A 105 44.12 0.75 23.79
C SER A 105 44.93 1.68 22.88
N ARG A 106 46.05 2.22 23.40
CA ARG A 106 46.96 3.08 22.61
C ARG A 106 47.45 2.39 21.33
N GLU A 107 47.62 1.08 21.37
CA GLU A 107 48.09 0.28 20.22
C GLU A 107 47.01 0.13 19.15
N GLU A 108 45.75 -0.06 19.56
CA GLU A 108 44.60 -0.13 18.66
C GLU A 108 44.39 1.19 17.92
N LEU A 109 44.49 2.32 18.63
CA LEU A 109 44.41 3.65 18.03
C LEU A 109 45.52 3.88 16.99
N LEU A 110 46.74 3.39 17.25
CA LEU A 110 47.84 3.49 16.29
C LEU A 110 47.63 2.59 15.07
N ALA A 111 47.05 1.40 15.24
CA ALA A 111 46.71 0.50 14.14
C ALA A 111 45.61 1.11 13.26
N GLU A 112 44.56 1.66 13.86
CA GLU A 112 43.47 2.35 13.16
C GLU A 112 43.99 3.58 12.40
N LEU A 113 44.83 4.40 13.01
CA LEU A 113 45.47 5.54 12.32
C LEU A 113 46.32 5.11 11.12
N LYS A 114 47.07 3.99 11.23
CA LYS A 114 47.85 3.46 10.11
C LYS A 114 46.94 2.99 8.98
N GLN A 115 45.87 2.27 9.30
CA GLN A 115 44.88 1.82 8.32
C GLN A 115 44.24 3.02 7.60
N LEU A 116 43.73 3.99 8.35
CA LEU A 116 43.11 5.20 7.80
C LEU A 116 44.07 6.02 6.91
N ARG A 117 45.36 6.06 7.25
CA ARG A 117 46.39 6.69 6.42
C ARG A 117 46.60 5.96 5.11
N MET A 118 46.62 4.62 5.12
CA MET A 118 46.73 3.82 3.90
C MET A 118 45.51 3.99 3.01
N GLU A 119 44.30 3.93 3.58
CA GLU A 119 43.05 4.15 2.83
C GLU A 119 42.99 5.55 2.22
N ASN A 120 43.35 6.59 2.98
CA ASN A 120 43.42 7.94 2.43
C ASN A 120 44.45 8.10 1.31
N ALA A 121 45.62 7.46 1.45
CA ALA A 121 46.64 7.48 0.39
C ALA A 121 46.12 6.81 -0.89
N TYR A 122 45.44 5.67 -0.74
CA TYR A 122 44.81 4.96 -1.86
C TYR A 122 43.73 5.82 -2.54
N LEU A 123 42.83 6.42 -1.76
CA LEU A 123 41.78 7.31 -2.29
C LEU A 123 42.36 8.54 -2.99
N LYS A 124 43.43 9.14 -2.46
CA LYS A 124 44.12 10.26 -3.10
C LYS A 124 44.72 9.84 -4.45
N LYS A 125 45.33 8.66 -4.52
CA LYS A 125 45.87 8.10 -5.76
C LYS A 125 44.76 7.84 -6.79
N LEU A 126 43.64 7.27 -6.37
CA LEU A 126 42.46 7.10 -7.24
C LEU A 126 41.94 8.44 -7.77
N LYS A 127 41.82 9.45 -6.91
CA LYS A 127 41.40 10.80 -7.32
C LYS A 127 42.37 11.41 -8.33
N ALA A 128 43.68 11.27 -8.13
CA ALA A 128 44.70 11.76 -9.06
C ALA A 128 44.56 11.12 -10.44
N LEU A 129 44.46 9.78 -10.50
CA LEU A 129 44.23 9.06 -11.76
C LEU A 129 42.93 9.49 -12.44
N THR A 130 41.85 9.65 -11.68
CA THR A 130 40.55 10.08 -12.22
C THR A 130 40.61 11.51 -12.78
N GLN A 131 41.39 12.40 -12.17
CA GLN A 131 41.63 13.76 -12.67
C GLN A 131 42.52 13.78 -13.92
N GLU A 132 43.55 12.94 -13.98
CA GLU A 132 44.40 12.79 -15.17
C GLU A 132 43.63 12.24 -16.38
N HIS A 133 42.68 11.32 -16.13
CA HIS A 133 41.82 10.74 -17.16
C HIS A 133 40.55 11.55 -17.46
N ALA A 134 40.31 12.67 -16.76
CA ALA A 134 39.18 13.53 -17.07
C ALA A 134 39.38 14.23 -18.42
N PRO A 135 38.43 14.14 -19.38
CA PRO A 135 38.58 14.80 -20.67
C PRO A 135 38.67 16.31 -20.47
N LYS A 136 39.75 16.93 -20.99
CA LYS A 136 39.90 18.39 -21.02
C LYS A 136 38.66 18.99 -21.69
N LYS A 137 37.79 19.65 -20.91
CA LYS A 137 36.59 20.32 -21.43
C LYS A 137 37.01 21.34 -22.50
N ARG A 138 36.75 21.04 -23.77
CA ARG A 138 36.92 22.01 -24.87
C ARG A 138 35.85 23.08 -24.68
N LYS A 139 36.26 24.34 -24.57
CA LYS A 139 35.33 25.48 -24.47
C LYS A 139 34.39 25.47 -25.70
N PRO A 140 33.07 25.67 -25.54
CA PRO A 140 32.19 25.74 -26.68
C PRO A 140 32.48 27.03 -27.45
N SER A 141 32.75 26.88 -28.75
CA SER A 141 32.88 27.99 -29.70
C SER A 141 31.55 28.75 -29.77
N ARG A 142 31.56 30.06 -29.52
CA ARG A 142 30.41 30.94 -29.76
C ARG A 142 30.42 31.35 -31.23
N ARG A 143 29.25 31.21 -31.87
CA ARG A 143 28.91 31.71 -33.20
C ARG A 143 28.88 33.24 -33.23
#